data_AF-A0A966HHF6-F1
#
_entry.id   AF-A0A966HHF6-F1
#
_cell.length_a   1.000
_cell.length_b   1.000
_cell.length_c   1.000
_cell.angle_alpha   90.00
_cell.angle_beta   90.00
_cell.angle_gamma   90.00
#
_symmetry.space_group_name_H-M   'P 1'
#
loop_
_entity.id
_entity.type
_entity.pdbx_description
1 polymer ?
#
loop_
_entity_poly.entity_id
_entity_poly.type
_entity_poly.pdbx_seq_one_letter_code
_entity_poly.pdbx_strand_id
1 'polypeptide(L)'
;MDVLLPILISTMGYFFFAYFIFIISGRKSKLAQGILYFLALLSVFENVIRRLVSLSFEEIVLGVLISALPPILAVICLLILTNGFSLRTLKFKKNKLKGIKEIKDTVYYQMKFVYLSIFVPIILSIIALYYLESLLLYAFLVLSFSVIIYGIISFLKLRLINDECLVLLIGKNKENIFIQKVKPKTNHIDIKSYFDNENYLIDHLGVIELKKDKKTIKHHLYWIGTSEKVIFNDQDWEKIAALDYQDDLMSFEKYHYIQSVYQITDNQVTKIKSKRIK
;
A
#
# COMPACT_ATOMS: atom_id res chain seq x y z
N MET A 1 4.50 -16.37 27.04
CA MET A 1 5.69 -15.95 26.27
C MET A 1 6.71 -17.07 26.11
N ASP A 2 6.71 -18.04 27.03
CA ASP A 2 7.75 -19.07 27.21
C ASP A 2 7.95 -20.02 26.02
N VAL A 3 6.96 -20.16 25.14
CA VAL A 3 7.04 -21.05 23.97
C VAL A 3 7.38 -20.30 22.68
N LEU A 4 6.86 -19.07 22.51
CA LEU A 4 7.01 -18.30 21.26
C LEU A 4 8.42 -17.73 21.08
N LEU A 5 9.02 -17.19 22.15
CA LEU A 5 10.34 -16.58 22.08
C LEU A 5 11.45 -17.61 21.76
N PRO A 6 11.48 -18.80 22.39
CA PRO A 6 12.44 -19.85 22.01
C PRO A 6 12.24 -20.35 20.57
N ILE A 7 11.00 -20.46 20.09
CA ILE A 7 10.72 -20.84 18.70
C ILE A 7 11.30 -19.79 17.74
N LEU A 8 11.13 -18.50 18.00
CA LEU A 8 11.68 -17.43 17.15
C LEU A 8 13.20 -17.42 17.15
N ILE A 9 13.84 -17.52 18.33
CA ILE A 9 15.31 -17.56 18.45
C ILE A 9 15.87 -18.80 17.73
N SER A 10 15.25 -19.97 17.94
CA SER A 10 15.62 -21.22 17.28
C SER A 10 15.45 -21.13 15.77
N THR A 11 14.35 -20.54 15.29
CA THR A 11 14.10 -20.30 13.86
C THR A 11 15.19 -19.44 13.24
N MET A 12 15.58 -18.34 13.91
CA MET A 12 16.67 -17.47 13.44
C MET A 12 18.02 -18.21 13.42
N GLY A 13 18.31 -19.02 14.45
CA GLY A 13 19.51 -19.85 14.50
C GLY A 13 19.61 -20.83 13.34
N TYR A 14 18.55 -21.60 13.08
CA TYR A 14 18.47 -22.52 11.94
C TYR A 14 18.56 -21.78 10.60
N PHE A 15 17.95 -20.60 10.49
CA PHE A 15 18.01 -19.78 9.28
C PHE A 15 19.44 -19.32 8.98
N PHE A 16 20.15 -18.75 9.95
CA PHE A 16 21.54 -18.33 9.75
C PHE A 16 22.46 -19.49 9.40
N PHE A 17 22.28 -20.64 10.06
CA PHE A 17 23.04 -21.85 9.77
C PHE A 17 22.82 -22.34 8.33
N ALA A 18 21.55 -22.40 7.89
CA ALA A 18 21.22 -22.77 6.52
C ALA A 18 21.69 -21.75 5.48
N TYR A 19 21.65 -20.46 5.82
CA TYR A 19 22.18 -19.40 4.97
C TYR A 19 23.70 -19.49 4.81
N PHE A 20 24.42 -19.83 5.88
CA PHE A 20 25.85 -20.09 5.84
C PHE A 20 26.20 -21.28 4.94
N ILE A 21 25.48 -22.41 5.09
CA ILE A 21 25.59 -23.57 4.20
C ILE A 21 25.29 -23.19 2.76
N PHE A 22 24.26 -22.39 2.52
CA PHE A 22 23.89 -21.92 1.20
C PHE A 22 25.04 -21.14 0.55
N ILE A 23 25.74 -20.27 1.29
CA ILE A 23 26.91 -19.55 0.78
C ILE A 23 28.05 -20.51 0.45
N ILE A 24 28.43 -21.40 1.38
CA ILE A 24 29.58 -22.31 1.22
C ILE A 24 29.36 -23.34 0.12
N SER A 25 28.11 -23.82 -0.05
CA SER A 25 27.75 -24.79 -1.09
C SER A 25 27.66 -24.19 -2.50
N GLY A 26 28.08 -22.93 -2.69
CA GLY A 26 28.00 -22.25 -3.98
C GLY A 26 26.58 -21.87 -4.37
N ARG A 27 25.77 -21.42 -3.40
CA ARG A 27 24.37 -21.01 -3.58
C ARG A 27 23.42 -22.14 -4.00
N LYS A 28 23.71 -23.38 -3.58
CA LYS A 28 22.84 -24.55 -3.83
C LYS A 28 21.74 -24.64 -2.77
N SER A 29 20.60 -23.97 -3.02
CA SER A 29 19.47 -23.90 -2.09
C SER A 29 18.91 -25.26 -1.64
N LYS A 30 18.88 -26.26 -2.55
CA LYS A 30 18.42 -27.63 -2.23
C LYS A 30 19.24 -28.31 -1.14
N LEU A 31 20.54 -28.02 -1.07
CA LEU A 31 21.44 -28.63 -0.08
C LEU A 31 21.18 -28.05 1.31
N ALA A 32 21.07 -26.73 1.41
CA ALA A 32 20.72 -26.05 2.65
C ALA A 32 19.32 -26.46 3.16
N GLN A 33 18.34 -26.64 2.26
CA GLN A 33 17.00 -27.17 2.59
C GLN A 33 17.06 -28.61 3.09
N GLY A 34 17.82 -29.48 2.41
CA GLY A 34 17.98 -30.88 2.82
C GLY A 34 18.54 -31.01 4.23
N ILE A 35 19.52 -30.17 4.59
CA ILE A 35 20.08 -30.13 5.94
C ILE A 35 19.05 -29.63 6.95
N LEU A 36 18.24 -28.62 6.64
CA LEU A 36 17.18 -28.18 7.53
C LEU A 36 16.09 -29.24 7.76
N TYR A 37 15.71 -30.00 6.73
CA TYR A 37 14.77 -31.12 6.90
C TYR A 37 15.38 -32.25 7.74
N PHE A 38 16.66 -32.54 7.56
CA PHE A 38 17.37 -33.50 8.39
C PHE A 38 17.44 -33.05 9.85
N LEU A 39 17.71 -31.77 10.11
CA LEU A 39 17.69 -31.18 11.45
C LEU A 39 16.28 -31.17 12.07
N ALA A 40 15.24 -30.97 11.26
CA ALA A 40 13.85 -31.09 11.72
C ALA A 40 13.54 -32.53 12.18
N LEU A 41 13.95 -33.53 11.39
CA LEU A 41 13.78 -34.94 11.75
C LEU A 41 14.56 -35.31 13.02
N LEU A 42 15.81 -34.85 13.15
CA LEU A 42 16.62 -35.04 14.34
C LEU A 42 15.99 -34.40 15.58
N SER A 43 15.51 -33.16 15.45
CA SER A 43 14.83 -32.43 16.54
C SER A 43 13.58 -33.17 17.01
N VAL A 44 12.76 -33.67 16.09
CA VAL A 44 11.59 -34.49 16.43
C VAL A 44 12.01 -35.82 17.05
N PHE A 45 13.08 -36.44 16.55
CA PHE A 45 13.56 -37.70 17.09
C PHE A 45 14.04 -37.56 18.55
N GLU A 46 14.86 -36.54 18.84
CA GLU A 46 15.42 -36.33 20.17
C GLU A 46 14.37 -35.88 21.20
N ASN A 47 13.47 -34.99 20.79
CA ASN A 47 12.53 -34.36 21.72
C ASN A 47 11.21 -35.13 21.87
N VAL A 48 10.85 -35.96 20.90
CA VAL A 48 9.57 -36.70 20.90
C VAL A 48 9.82 -38.21 20.87
N ILE A 49 10.50 -38.73 19.85
CA ILE A 49 10.60 -40.18 19.62
C ILE A 49 11.42 -40.87 20.71
N ARG A 50 12.50 -40.24 21.20
CA ARG A 50 13.31 -40.76 22.30
C ARG A 50 12.56 -40.79 23.63
N ARG A 51 11.55 -39.93 23.81
CA ARG A 51 10.77 -39.77 25.06
C ARG A 51 9.36 -40.37 24.94
N LEU A 52 9.10 -41.14 23.89
CA LEU A 52 7.75 -41.58 23.51
C LEU A 52 7.05 -42.41 24.61
N VAL A 53 7.82 -43.15 25.40
CA VAL A 53 7.29 -44.02 26.49
C VAL A 53 6.83 -43.20 27.70
N SER A 54 7.31 -41.96 27.84
CA SER A 54 7.06 -41.10 29.00
C SER A 54 6.06 -39.96 28.75
N LEU A 55 5.56 -39.83 27.52
CA LEU A 55 4.73 -38.70 27.11
C LEU A 55 3.29 -39.14 26.82
N SER A 56 2.34 -38.32 27.26
CA SER A 56 0.95 -38.42 26.84
C SER A 56 0.78 -38.07 25.36
N PHE A 57 -0.33 -38.50 24.75
CA PHE A 57 -0.62 -38.23 23.34
C PHE A 57 -0.63 -36.72 23.01
N GLU A 58 -1.14 -35.90 23.92
CA GLU A 58 -1.20 -34.43 23.77
C GLU A 58 0.21 -33.81 23.78
N GLU A 59 1.09 -34.28 24.66
CA GLU A 59 2.49 -33.84 24.74
C GLU A 59 3.30 -34.28 23.52
N ILE A 60 2.98 -35.43 22.92
CA ILE A 60 3.60 -35.88 21.68
C ILE A 60 3.24 -34.92 20.53
N VAL A 61 1.96 -34.58 20.36
CA VAL A 61 1.52 -33.67 19.29
C VAL A 61 2.15 -32.28 19.46
N LEU A 62 2.13 -31.75 20.69
CA LEU A 62 2.72 -30.45 21.00
C LEU A 62 4.24 -30.46 20.83
N GLY A 63 4.90 -31.54 21.26
CA GLY A 63 6.35 -31.75 21.11
C GLY A 63 6.78 -31.81 19.65
N VAL A 64 6.02 -32.48 18.78
CA VAL A 64 6.29 -32.52 17.33
C VAL A 64 6.16 -31.12 16.74
N LEU A 65 5.10 -30.38 17.07
CA LEU A 65 4.90 -29.03 16.59
C LEU A 65 6.04 -28.10 17.03
N ILE A 66 6.40 -28.08 18.31
CA ILE A 66 7.45 -27.19 18.81
C ILE A 66 8.83 -27.58 18.26
N SER A 67 9.10 -28.87 18.06
CA SER A 67 10.42 -29.35 17.60
C SER A 67 10.62 -29.20 16.09
N ALA A 68 9.56 -29.37 15.31
CA ALA A 68 9.61 -29.29 13.84
C ALA A 68 9.40 -27.86 13.31
N LEU A 69 8.62 -27.03 14.02
CA LEU A 69 8.24 -25.72 13.52
C LEU A 69 9.42 -24.75 13.29
N PRO A 70 10.42 -24.62 14.20
CA PRO A 70 11.56 -23.72 13.97
C PRO A 70 12.38 -24.03 12.71
N PRO A 71 12.83 -25.29 12.45
CA PRO A 71 13.57 -25.60 11.22
C PRO A 71 12.68 -25.48 9.97
N ILE A 72 11.38 -25.78 10.05
CA ILE A 72 10.44 -25.60 8.92
C ILE A 72 10.27 -24.10 8.60
N LEU A 73 10.11 -23.24 9.61
CA LEU A 73 10.03 -21.79 9.41
C LEU A 73 11.34 -21.25 8.83
N ALA A 74 12.49 -21.77 9.26
CA ALA A 74 13.79 -21.42 8.68
C ALA A 74 13.89 -21.81 7.20
N VAL A 75 13.32 -22.96 6.79
CA VAL A 75 13.22 -23.36 5.38
C VAL A 75 12.37 -22.35 4.59
N ILE A 76 11.23 -21.93 5.13
CA ILE A 76 10.35 -20.94 4.49
C ILE A 76 11.08 -19.61 4.30
N CYS A 77 11.75 -19.11 5.33
CA CYS A 77 12.57 -17.90 5.25
C CYS A 77 13.69 -18.01 4.20
N LEU A 78 14.39 -19.15 4.16
CA LEU A 78 15.44 -19.42 3.17
C LEU A 78 14.86 -19.47 1.75
N LEU A 79 13.69 -20.08 1.54
CA LEU A 79 13.01 -20.14 0.25
C LEU A 79 12.55 -18.77 -0.24
N ILE A 80 12.06 -17.91 0.66
CA ILE A 80 11.71 -16.51 0.35
C ILE A 80 12.96 -15.74 -0.07
N LEU A 81 14.06 -15.85 0.70
CA LEU A 81 15.29 -15.10 0.43
C LEU A 81 16.02 -15.57 -0.84
N THR A 82 15.99 -16.86 -1.13
CA THR A 82 16.68 -17.44 -2.30
C THR A 82 15.84 -17.42 -3.58
N ASN A 83 14.66 -16.79 -3.57
CA ASN A 83 13.66 -16.86 -4.65
C ASN A 83 13.30 -18.32 -5.04
N GLY A 84 13.49 -19.28 -4.12
CA GLY A 84 13.15 -20.69 -4.30
C GLY A 84 11.63 -20.91 -4.38
N PHE A 85 10.84 -19.95 -3.88
CA PHE A 85 9.42 -19.80 -4.22
C PHE A 85 9.25 -19.31 -5.66
N SER A 86 9.60 -20.19 -6.60
CA SER A 86 9.04 -20.14 -7.93
C SER A 86 7.57 -20.53 -7.82
N LEU A 87 6.69 -19.55 -7.58
CA LEU A 87 5.24 -19.61 -7.85
C LEU A 87 4.96 -19.80 -9.37
N ARG A 88 5.76 -20.60 -10.09
CA ARG A 88 5.60 -20.84 -11.53
C ARG A 88 4.34 -21.64 -11.88
N THR A 89 3.75 -22.37 -10.93
CA THR A 89 2.50 -23.11 -11.14
C THR A 89 1.25 -22.31 -10.80
N LEU A 90 1.36 -21.31 -9.93
CA LEU A 90 0.38 -20.23 -9.88
C LEU A 90 0.74 -19.25 -11.00
N LYS A 91 0.33 -19.60 -12.22
CA LYS A 91 0.12 -18.62 -13.28
C LYS A 91 -0.97 -17.66 -12.79
N PHE A 92 -0.64 -16.79 -11.84
CA PHE A 92 -1.23 -15.48 -11.80
C PHE A 92 -0.99 -14.95 -13.20
N LYS A 93 -2.07 -14.86 -13.99
CA LYS A 93 -2.13 -14.00 -15.15
C LYS A 93 -1.32 -12.79 -14.73
N LYS A 94 -0.18 -12.55 -15.40
CA LYS A 94 0.46 -11.25 -15.34
C LYS A 94 -0.60 -10.33 -15.90
N ASN A 95 -1.48 -9.86 -15.03
CA ASN A 95 -2.16 -8.61 -15.21
C ASN A 95 -0.95 -7.69 -15.35
N LYS A 96 -0.61 -7.37 -16.61
CA LYS A 96 0.10 -6.13 -16.92
C LYS A 96 -0.44 -5.14 -15.90
N LEU A 97 0.45 -4.50 -15.12
CA LEU A 97 0.10 -3.40 -14.24
C LEU A 97 -0.94 -2.58 -15.01
N LYS A 98 -2.23 -2.83 -14.69
CA LYS A 98 -3.32 -2.19 -15.41
C LYS A 98 -3.08 -0.73 -15.10
N GLY A 99 -3.07 0.09 -16.16
CA GLY A 99 -2.75 1.50 -16.07
C GLY A 99 -3.38 2.12 -14.84
N ILE A 100 -2.64 3.05 -14.22
CA ILE A 100 -3.06 3.96 -13.13
C ILE A 100 -4.48 3.63 -12.68
N LYS A 101 -4.65 2.92 -11.54
CA LYS A 101 -5.97 2.54 -11.02
C LYS A 101 -6.98 3.66 -11.31
N GLU A 102 -7.93 3.38 -12.20
CA GLU A 102 -9.02 4.31 -12.58
C GLU A 102 -9.82 4.72 -11.33
N ILE A 103 -9.82 3.83 -10.34
CA ILE A 103 -10.36 4.05 -9.00
C ILE A 103 -9.36 4.84 -8.16
N LYS A 104 -9.74 6.07 -7.78
CA LYS A 104 -8.94 6.98 -6.95
C LYS A 104 -9.51 7.10 -5.55
N ASP A 105 -8.64 7.00 -4.56
CA ASP A 105 -9.00 7.19 -3.16
C ASP A 105 -9.31 8.67 -2.88
N THR A 106 -10.46 8.92 -2.26
CA THR A 106 -10.87 10.26 -1.83
C THR A 106 -10.09 10.70 -0.59
N VAL A 107 -10.10 12.01 -0.31
CA VAL A 107 -9.57 12.56 0.95
C VAL A 107 -10.28 11.92 2.14
N TYR A 108 -11.58 11.64 2.04
CA TYR A 108 -12.35 11.00 3.11
C TYR A 108 -11.82 9.60 3.44
N TYR A 109 -11.53 8.78 2.44
CA TYR A 109 -10.97 7.45 2.64
C TYR A 109 -9.53 7.51 3.17
N GLN A 110 -8.72 8.42 2.64
CA GLN A 110 -7.36 8.65 3.14
C GLN A 110 -7.37 9.08 4.62
N MET A 111 -8.35 9.90 5.02
CA MET A 111 -8.50 10.32 6.42
C MET A 111 -8.80 9.14 7.37
N LYS A 112 -9.58 8.14 6.93
CA LYS A 112 -9.81 6.91 7.72
C LYS A 112 -8.50 6.17 7.99
N PHE A 113 -7.65 6.02 6.96
CA PHE A 113 -6.32 5.41 7.14
C PHE A 113 -5.42 6.21 8.05
N VAL A 114 -5.47 7.54 7.96
CA VAL A 114 -4.74 8.40 8.88
C VAL A 114 -5.19 8.18 10.32
N TYR A 115 -6.48 8.12 10.60
CA TYR A 115 -6.97 7.78 11.94
C TYR A 115 -6.49 6.41 12.40
N LEU A 116 -6.57 5.38 11.55
CA LEU A 116 -6.06 4.05 11.86
C LEU A 116 -4.56 4.07 12.17
N SER A 117 -3.76 4.83 11.42
CA SER A 117 -2.32 4.97 11.64
C SER A 117 -1.96 5.67 12.96
N ILE A 118 -2.91 6.36 13.59
CA ILE A 118 -2.72 6.97 14.91
C ILE A 118 -3.25 6.04 16.00
N PHE A 119 -4.50 5.58 15.90
CA PHE A 119 -5.13 4.80 16.96
C PHE A 119 -4.59 3.38 17.10
N VAL A 120 -4.33 2.68 15.99
CA VAL A 120 -3.88 1.28 16.04
C VAL A 120 -2.51 1.17 16.72
N PRO A 121 -1.49 1.98 16.37
CA PRO A 121 -0.21 1.91 17.06
C PRO A 121 -0.29 2.29 18.54
N ILE A 122 -1.19 3.19 18.95
CA ILE A 122 -1.39 3.52 20.37
C ILE A 122 -1.90 2.29 21.14
N ILE A 123 -2.96 1.65 20.63
CA ILE A 123 -3.53 0.45 21.25
C ILE A 123 -2.48 -0.67 21.30
N LEU A 124 -1.77 -0.90 20.19
CA LEU A 124 -0.73 -1.91 20.13
C LEU A 124 0.46 -1.58 21.05
N SER A 125 0.80 -0.31 21.25
CA SER A 125 1.85 0.10 22.18
C SER A 125 1.47 -0.17 23.63
N ILE A 126 0.20 0.10 24.00
CA ILE A 126 -0.32 -0.24 25.34
C ILE A 126 -0.25 -1.75 25.56
N ILE A 127 -0.71 -2.55 24.59
CA ILE A 127 -0.61 -4.01 24.65
C ILE A 127 0.86 -4.44 24.77
N ALA A 128 1.74 -3.88 23.95
CA ALA A 128 3.17 -4.21 23.96
C ALA A 128 3.83 -4.00 25.32
N LEU A 129 3.44 -2.97 26.09
CA LEU A 129 3.97 -2.74 27.44
C LEU A 129 3.69 -3.91 28.42
N TYR A 130 2.62 -4.68 28.20
CA TYR A 130 2.28 -5.83 29.03
C TYR A 130 2.92 -7.14 28.56
N TYR A 131 3.28 -7.25 27.28
CA TYR A 131 3.67 -8.52 26.65
C TYR A 131 5.07 -8.56 26.05
N LEU A 132 5.75 -7.43 25.89
CA LEU A 132 7.10 -7.35 25.31
C LEU A 132 8.09 -6.86 26.36
N GLU A 133 9.28 -7.47 26.37
CA GLU A 133 10.35 -7.11 27.30
C GLU A 133 11.59 -6.60 26.57
N SER A 134 12.41 -5.83 27.31
CA SER A 134 13.77 -5.44 26.93
C SER A 134 13.84 -4.73 25.56
N LEU A 135 14.84 -5.07 24.73
CA LEU A 135 15.15 -4.38 23.47
C LEU A 135 13.99 -4.44 22.46
N LEU A 136 13.21 -5.51 22.47
CA LEU A 136 12.10 -5.70 21.53
C LEU A 136 10.93 -4.76 21.83
N LEU A 137 10.67 -4.48 23.12
CA LEU A 137 9.73 -3.43 23.53
C LEU A 137 10.17 -2.07 22.99
N TYR A 138 11.43 -1.68 23.22
CA TYR A 138 11.95 -0.39 22.75
C TYR A 138 11.88 -0.25 21.22
N ALA A 139 12.27 -1.29 20.48
CA ALA A 139 12.18 -1.29 19.01
C ALA A 139 10.72 -1.13 18.54
N PHE A 140 9.78 -1.83 19.17
CA PHE A 140 8.36 -1.74 18.84
C PHE A 140 7.78 -0.35 19.14
N LEU A 141 8.15 0.25 20.27
CA LEU A 141 7.72 1.60 20.64
C LEU A 141 8.26 2.66 19.67
N VAL A 142 9.53 2.56 19.26
CA VAL A 142 10.11 3.48 18.26
C VAL A 142 9.39 3.36 16.91
N LEU A 143 9.07 2.14 16.47
CA LEU A 143 8.30 1.90 15.24
C LEU A 143 6.90 2.50 15.35
N SER A 144 6.19 2.21 16.45
CA SER A 144 4.84 2.72 16.70
C SER A 144 4.80 4.25 16.73
N PHE A 145 5.76 4.86 17.42
CA PHE A 145 5.92 6.31 17.47
C PHE A 145 6.16 6.92 16.07
N SER A 146 6.99 6.26 15.25
CA SER A 146 7.24 6.70 13.87
C SER A 146 5.99 6.65 13.01
N VAL A 147 5.16 5.61 13.15
CA VAL A 147 3.86 5.52 12.44
C VAL A 147 2.90 6.61 12.91
N ILE A 148 2.85 6.89 14.22
CA ILE A 148 2.02 7.97 14.78
C ILE A 148 2.45 9.33 14.23
N ILE A 149 3.76 9.64 14.22
CA ILE A 149 4.29 10.89 13.63
C ILE A 149 3.88 11.01 12.17
N TYR A 150 4.04 9.94 11.39
CA TYR A 150 3.60 9.92 9.99
C TYR A 150 2.10 10.19 9.85
N GLY A 151 1.29 9.57 10.72
CA GLY A 151 -0.16 9.81 10.80
C GLY A 151 -0.49 11.27 11.07
N ILE A 152 0.16 11.90 12.06
CA ILE A 152 -0.04 13.32 12.40
C ILE A 152 0.35 14.23 11.21
N ILE A 153 1.50 14.00 10.59
CA ILE A 153 1.93 14.80 9.42
C ILE A 153 0.93 14.66 8.27
N SER A 154 0.44 13.45 8.02
CA SER A 154 -0.55 13.17 6.98
C SER A 154 -1.90 13.80 7.31
N PHE A 155 -2.31 13.78 8.58
CA PHE A 155 -3.52 14.45 9.07
C PHE A 155 -3.47 15.95 8.81
N LEU A 156 -2.37 16.60 9.19
CA LEU A 156 -2.20 18.04 9.00
C LEU A 156 -2.28 18.43 7.51
N LYS A 157 -1.72 17.60 6.62
CA LYS A 157 -1.81 17.82 5.17
C LYS A 157 -3.24 17.66 4.66
N LEU A 158 -3.92 16.57 5.00
CA LEU A 158 -5.26 16.28 4.50
C LEU A 158 -6.31 17.23 5.05
N ARG A 159 -6.17 17.69 6.30
CA ARG A 159 -7.11 18.64 6.94
C ARG A 159 -7.18 19.99 6.22
N LEU A 160 -6.13 20.39 5.53
CA LEU A 160 -6.12 21.64 4.76
C LEU A 160 -6.95 21.53 3.48
N ILE A 161 -7.29 20.31 3.04
CA ILE A 161 -8.10 20.07 1.84
C ILE A 161 -9.57 20.15 2.22
N ASN A 162 -10.24 21.22 1.81
CA ASN A 162 -11.66 21.45 2.14
C ASN A 162 -12.61 20.96 1.06
N ASP A 163 -12.20 21.08 -0.21
CA ASP A 163 -13.02 20.71 -1.36
C ASP A 163 -12.21 19.75 -2.24
N GLU A 164 -12.85 18.65 -2.63
CA GLU A 164 -12.34 17.69 -3.62
C GLU A 164 -13.31 17.70 -4.81
N CYS A 165 -12.81 18.05 -5.99
CA CYS A 165 -13.60 18.24 -7.20
C CYS A 165 -13.10 17.35 -8.32
N LEU A 166 -14.02 16.91 -9.16
CA LEU A 166 -13.77 16.28 -10.45
C LEU A 166 -13.80 17.38 -11.51
N VAL A 167 -12.79 17.40 -12.37
CA VAL A 167 -12.70 18.33 -13.49
C VAL A 167 -12.62 17.52 -14.77
N LEU A 168 -13.62 17.70 -15.62
CA LEU A 168 -13.75 17.01 -16.89
C LEU A 168 -13.43 17.96 -18.03
N LEU A 169 -12.44 17.59 -18.83
CA LEU A 169 -12.04 18.29 -20.03
C LEU A 169 -12.56 17.51 -21.24
N ILE A 170 -13.38 18.14 -22.07
CA ILE A 170 -13.98 17.51 -23.26
C ILE A 170 -13.47 18.18 -24.52
N GLY A 171 -13.08 17.37 -25.50
CA GLY A 171 -12.69 17.81 -26.84
C GLY A 171 -11.18 17.71 -27.09
N LYS A 172 -10.80 17.78 -28.37
CA LYS A 172 -9.41 17.62 -28.82
C LYS A 172 -8.47 18.68 -28.23
N ASN A 173 -8.95 19.91 -28.06
CA ASN A 173 -8.21 21.02 -27.45
C ASN A 173 -8.71 21.39 -26.04
N LYS A 174 -9.42 20.50 -25.35
CA LYS A 174 -9.95 20.75 -23.98
C LYS A 174 -10.87 21.98 -23.91
N GLU A 175 -11.74 22.12 -24.90
CA GLU A 175 -12.54 23.33 -25.16
C GLU A 175 -13.73 23.48 -24.20
N ASN A 176 -14.28 22.37 -23.72
CA ASN A 176 -15.37 22.38 -22.75
C ASN A 176 -14.88 21.83 -21.41
N ILE A 177 -15.08 22.61 -20.35
CA ILE A 177 -14.65 22.27 -18.99
C ILE A 177 -15.89 22.16 -18.10
N PHE A 178 -16.01 21.03 -17.42
CA PHE A 178 -17.06 20.79 -16.44
C PHE A 178 -16.44 20.48 -15.07
N ILE A 179 -17.07 20.97 -14.01
CA ILE A 179 -16.65 20.72 -12.64
C ILE A 179 -17.80 20.12 -11.83
N GLN A 180 -17.47 19.15 -10.99
CA GLN A 180 -18.40 18.56 -10.04
C GLN A 180 -17.69 18.36 -8.70
N LYS A 181 -18.37 18.68 -7.59
CA LYS A 181 -17.86 18.35 -6.26
C LYS A 181 -18.03 16.86 -5.97
N VAL A 182 -17.00 16.23 -5.41
CA VAL A 182 -17.07 14.82 -5.01
C VAL A 182 -18.11 14.68 -3.91
N LYS A 183 -19.02 13.69 -4.06
CA LYS A 183 -20.09 13.44 -3.08
C LYS A 183 -19.49 13.17 -1.70
N PRO A 184 -20.05 13.75 -0.62
CA PRO A 184 -19.51 13.59 0.73
C PRO A 184 -19.53 12.12 1.14
N LYS A 185 -18.54 11.69 1.93
CA LYS A 185 -18.37 10.31 2.45
C LYS A 185 -18.13 9.22 1.39
N THR A 186 -17.90 9.58 0.13
CA THR A 186 -17.49 8.63 -0.91
C THR A 186 -16.08 8.14 -0.60
N ASN A 187 -15.83 6.83 -0.64
CA ASN A 187 -14.48 6.29 -0.37
C ASN A 187 -13.57 6.34 -1.61
N HIS A 188 -14.14 6.07 -2.78
CA HIS A 188 -13.41 6.00 -4.04
C HIS A 188 -14.16 6.73 -5.15
N ILE A 189 -13.41 7.40 -6.01
CA ILE A 189 -13.91 7.98 -7.26
C ILE A 189 -13.64 6.96 -8.35
N ASP A 190 -14.71 6.47 -8.97
CA ASP A 190 -14.65 5.80 -10.26
C ASP A 190 -15.30 6.73 -11.29
N ILE A 191 -14.52 7.30 -12.19
CA ILE A 191 -15.03 8.28 -13.15
C ILE A 191 -16.04 7.65 -14.12
N LYS A 192 -15.95 6.34 -14.38
CA LYS A 192 -16.87 5.64 -15.29
C LYS A 192 -18.29 5.60 -14.74
N SER A 193 -18.46 5.59 -13.41
CA SER A 193 -19.79 5.59 -12.80
C SER A 193 -20.56 6.91 -13.00
N TYR A 194 -19.94 7.94 -13.57
CA TYR A 194 -20.57 9.23 -13.84
C TYR A 194 -21.11 9.33 -15.29
N PHE A 195 -20.90 8.32 -16.12
CA PHE A 195 -21.35 8.29 -17.52
C PHE A 195 -22.25 7.08 -17.75
N ASP A 196 -23.34 7.29 -18.51
CA ASP A 196 -24.27 6.21 -18.86
C ASP A 196 -23.71 5.28 -19.96
N ASN A 197 -22.69 5.74 -20.68
CA ASN A 197 -22.07 5.01 -21.79
C ASN A 197 -20.64 4.58 -21.43
N GLU A 198 -20.39 3.27 -21.38
CA GLU A 198 -19.11 2.68 -21.00
C GLU A 198 -18.00 2.85 -22.05
N ASN A 199 -18.34 3.29 -23.27
CA ASN A 199 -17.42 3.34 -24.40
C ASN A 199 -16.55 4.61 -24.47
N TYR A 200 -16.74 5.57 -23.57
CA TYR A 200 -15.88 6.76 -23.56
C TYR A 200 -14.46 6.40 -23.12
N LEU A 201 -13.48 6.78 -23.95
CA LEU A 201 -12.07 6.74 -23.58
C LEU A 201 -11.78 7.91 -22.64
N ILE A 202 -11.83 7.63 -21.33
CA ILE A 202 -11.56 8.60 -20.27
C ILE A 202 -10.11 8.43 -19.81
N ASP A 203 -9.28 9.43 -20.10
CA ASP A 203 -7.90 9.47 -19.66
C ASP A 203 -7.77 10.30 -18.39
N HIS A 204 -7.13 9.74 -17.36
CA HIS A 204 -6.82 10.48 -16.15
C HIS A 204 -5.51 11.26 -16.33
N LEU A 205 -5.61 12.59 -16.38
CA LEU A 205 -4.46 13.46 -16.65
C LEU A 205 -3.63 13.74 -15.38
N GLY A 206 -4.26 13.86 -14.21
CA GLY A 206 -3.53 14.31 -13.05
C GLY A 206 -4.37 14.76 -11.86
N VAL A 207 -3.67 15.20 -10.83
CA VAL A 207 -4.25 15.85 -9.66
C VAL A 207 -3.60 17.22 -9.48
N ILE A 208 -4.44 18.23 -9.31
CA ILE A 208 -4.00 19.59 -9.02
C ILE A 208 -4.46 20.01 -7.64
N GLU A 209 -3.54 20.54 -6.85
CA GLU A 209 -3.83 21.17 -5.56
C GLU A 209 -3.74 22.68 -5.73
N LEU A 210 -4.88 23.36 -5.66
CA LEU A 210 -4.99 24.81 -5.62
C LEU A 210 -4.97 25.28 -4.17
N LYS A 211 -3.95 26.04 -3.79
CA LYS A 211 -3.87 26.69 -2.49
C LYS A 211 -4.42 28.11 -2.59
N LYS A 212 -5.53 28.35 -1.91
CA LYS A 212 -6.16 29.67 -1.75
C LYS A 212 -6.19 30.01 -0.26
N ASP A 213 -5.37 30.97 0.14
CA ASP A 213 -5.15 31.36 1.54
C ASP A 213 -4.72 30.16 2.42
N LYS A 214 -5.60 29.72 3.34
CA LYS A 214 -5.41 28.58 4.25
C LYS A 214 -6.11 27.31 3.77
N LYS A 215 -6.80 27.36 2.63
CA LYS A 215 -7.61 26.25 2.10
C LYS A 215 -6.94 25.67 0.86
N THR A 216 -6.96 24.35 0.75
CA THR A 216 -6.54 23.64 -0.45
C THR A 216 -7.77 23.04 -1.12
N ILE A 217 -7.89 23.26 -2.43
CA ILE A 217 -8.90 22.63 -3.27
C ILE A 217 -8.16 21.61 -4.14
N LYS A 218 -8.65 20.37 -4.16
CA LYS A 218 -8.04 19.27 -4.89
C LYS A 218 -8.88 18.94 -6.12
N HIS A 219 -8.33 19.18 -7.30
CA HIS A 219 -8.96 18.87 -8.59
C HIS A 219 -8.39 17.57 -9.15
N HIS A 220 -9.27 16.61 -9.45
CA HIS A 220 -8.92 15.41 -10.21
C HIS A 220 -9.25 15.67 -11.68
N LEU A 221 -8.24 15.65 -12.55
CA LEU A 221 -8.37 16.01 -13.95
C LEU A 221 -8.58 14.77 -14.82
N TYR A 222 -9.69 14.77 -15.56
CA TYR A 222 -10.03 13.75 -16.54
C TYR A 222 -10.19 14.39 -17.91
N TRP A 223 -9.77 13.67 -18.95
CA TRP A 223 -9.90 14.10 -20.33
C TRP A 223 -10.66 13.07 -21.15
N ILE A 224 -11.62 13.55 -21.93
CA ILE A 224 -12.35 12.77 -22.92
C ILE A 224 -12.05 13.35 -24.29
N GLY A 225 -11.25 12.61 -25.07
CA GLY A 225 -10.93 12.93 -26.44
C GLY A 225 -12.03 12.47 -27.40
N THR A 226 -13.17 13.16 -27.42
CA THR A 226 -14.26 12.89 -28.37
C THR A 226 -14.67 14.16 -29.13
N SER A 227 -15.17 13.96 -30.35
CA SER A 227 -15.83 14.98 -31.16
C SER A 227 -17.35 14.99 -30.96
N GLU A 228 -17.90 13.95 -30.33
CA GLU A 228 -19.33 13.79 -30.08
C GLU A 228 -19.74 14.45 -28.76
N LYS A 229 -21.02 14.81 -28.65
CA LYS A 229 -21.57 15.33 -27.39
C LYS A 229 -21.55 14.21 -26.34
N VAL A 230 -20.80 14.42 -25.26
CA VAL A 230 -20.79 13.48 -24.12
C VAL A 230 -22.10 13.63 -23.37
N ILE A 231 -22.77 12.50 -23.11
CA ILE A 231 -23.98 12.45 -22.29
C ILE A 231 -23.54 12.04 -20.87
N PHE A 232 -23.78 12.92 -19.92
CA PHE A 232 -23.58 12.67 -18.49
C PHE A 232 -24.82 13.19 -17.75
N ASN A 233 -24.95 12.79 -16.49
CA ASN A 233 -26.07 13.21 -15.65
C ASN A 233 -25.94 14.72 -15.36
N ASP A 234 -26.60 15.56 -16.17
CA ASP A 234 -26.45 17.02 -16.20
C ASP A 234 -26.73 17.71 -14.84
N GLN A 235 -27.41 17.03 -13.91
CA GLN A 235 -27.82 17.62 -12.63
C GLN A 235 -26.67 17.93 -11.66
N ASP A 236 -25.52 17.28 -11.79
CA ASP A 236 -24.41 17.46 -10.85
C ASP A 236 -23.17 18.16 -11.46
N TRP A 237 -23.15 18.43 -12.78
CA TRP A 237 -21.99 18.98 -13.48
C TRP A 237 -22.21 20.44 -13.90
N GLU A 238 -21.33 21.32 -13.44
CA GLU A 238 -21.36 22.74 -13.79
C GLU A 238 -20.36 23.03 -14.91
N LYS A 239 -20.83 23.62 -16.02
CA LYS A 239 -19.93 24.11 -17.08
C LYS A 239 -19.26 25.40 -16.61
N ILE A 240 -17.94 25.44 -16.67
CA ILE A 240 -17.14 26.64 -16.32
C ILE A 240 -16.44 27.20 -17.56
N ALA A 241 -16.25 28.52 -17.57
CA ALA A 241 -15.64 29.21 -18.70
C ALA A 241 -14.12 29.00 -18.75
N ALA A 242 -13.46 29.01 -17.59
CA ALA A 242 -12.02 28.90 -17.47
C ALA A 242 -11.60 28.31 -16.12
N LEU A 243 -10.42 27.68 -16.10
CA LEU A 243 -9.72 27.27 -14.89
C LEU A 243 -8.57 28.23 -14.61
N ASP A 244 -8.25 28.44 -13.32
CA ASP A 244 -7.15 29.32 -12.90
C ASP A 244 -5.77 28.94 -13.51
N TYR A 245 -5.60 27.69 -13.91
CA TYR A 245 -4.37 27.13 -14.50
C TYR A 245 -4.56 26.69 -15.96
N GLN A 246 -5.53 27.27 -16.68
CA GLN A 246 -5.88 26.84 -18.04
C GLN A 246 -4.70 26.88 -19.02
N ASP A 247 -3.83 27.88 -18.92
CA ASP A 247 -2.64 28.02 -19.79
C ASP A 247 -1.70 26.82 -19.67
N ASP A 248 -1.58 26.26 -18.47
CA ASP A 248 -0.73 25.10 -18.19
C ASP A 248 -1.35 23.78 -18.67
N LEU A 249 -2.67 23.73 -18.88
CA LEU A 249 -3.37 22.51 -19.33
C LEU A 249 -2.83 22.03 -20.68
N MET A 250 -2.41 22.93 -21.56
CA MET A 250 -1.87 22.58 -22.88
C MET A 250 -0.57 21.77 -22.77
N SER A 251 0.19 21.96 -21.69
CA SER A 251 1.41 21.19 -21.40
C SER A 251 1.14 19.78 -20.86
N PHE A 252 -0.13 19.45 -20.57
CA PHE A 252 -0.52 18.16 -20.01
C PHE A 252 -0.83 17.20 -21.16
N GLU A 253 0.16 16.37 -21.47
CA GLU A 253 0.09 15.37 -22.53
C GLU A 253 -0.73 14.14 -22.12
N LYS A 254 -1.35 13.51 -23.12
CA LYS A 254 -1.91 12.16 -23.01
C LYS A 254 -0.80 11.24 -22.50
N TYR A 255 -1.08 10.44 -21.47
CA TYR A 255 -0.18 9.44 -20.86
C TYR A 255 0.86 9.92 -19.82
N HIS A 256 0.95 11.21 -19.52
CA HIS A 256 1.77 11.68 -18.40
C HIS A 256 0.89 12.07 -17.23
N TYR A 257 0.97 11.33 -16.13
CA TYR A 257 0.23 11.69 -14.93
C TYR A 257 0.91 12.88 -14.24
N ILE A 258 0.17 13.97 -14.07
CA ILE A 258 0.73 15.22 -13.55
C ILE A 258 0.21 15.48 -12.14
N GLN A 259 1.14 15.76 -11.24
CA GLN A 259 0.82 16.28 -9.92
C GLN A 259 1.40 17.68 -9.80
N SER A 260 0.51 18.68 -9.75
CA SER A 260 0.90 20.09 -9.67
C SER A 260 0.25 20.78 -8.48
N VAL A 261 0.99 21.71 -7.88
CA VAL A 261 0.53 22.56 -6.78
C VAL A 261 0.63 24.00 -7.24
N TYR A 262 -0.50 24.70 -7.23
CA TYR A 262 -0.59 26.12 -7.56
C TYR A 262 -0.98 26.89 -6.30
N GLN A 263 -0.49 28.12 -6.19
CA GLN A 263 -0.90 29.07 -5.16
C GLN A 263 -1.49 30.30 -5.83
N ILE A 264 -2.67 30.67 -5.37
CA ILE A 264 -3.40 31.86 -5.81
C ILE A 264 -3.19 32.93 -4.74
N THR A 265 -2.43 33.97 -5.07
CA THR A 265 -2.24 35.15 -4.22
C THR A 265 -2.62 36.37 -5.05
N ASP A 266 -3.53 37.22 -4.56
CA ASP A 266 -3.92 38.49 -5.22
C ASP A 266 -4.21 38.35 -6.73
N ASN A 267 -5.04 37.37 -7.10
CA ASN A 267 -5.40 37.01 -8.49
C ASN A 267 -4.24 36.57 -9.40
N GLN A 268 -3.04 36.37 -8.87
CA GLN A 268 -1.92 35.77 -9.58
C GLN A 268 -1.79 34.28 -9.23
N VAL A 269 -1.72 33.45 -10.27
CA VAL A 269 -1.59 32.01 -10.15
C VAL A 269 -0.13 31.63 -10.32
N THR A 270 0.49 31.16 -9.23
CA THR A 270 1.90 30.78 -9.23
C THR A 270 2.04 29.27 -9.05
N LYS A 271 2.82 28.64 -9.93
CA LYS A 271 3.10 27.20 -9.87
C LYS A 271 4.24 26.94 -8.88
N ILE A 272 3.92 26.34 -7.74
CA ILE A 272 4.91 26.05 -6.69
C ILE A 272 5.69 24.78 -7.03
N LYS A 273 4.99 23.74 -7.48
CA LYS A 273 5.58 22.43 -7.70
C LYS A 273 4.85 21.70 -8.82
N SER A 274 5.59 21.01 -9.66
CA SER A 274 5.03 20.11 -10.67
C SER A 274 5.91 18.87 -10.78
N LYS A 275 5.28 17.71 -10.68
CA LYS A 275 5.93 16.42 -10.86
C LYS A 275 5.19 15.66 -11.95
N ARG A 276 5.92 15.29 -13.01
CA ARG A 276 5.46 14.34 -14.02
C ARG A 276 5.78 12.93 -13.54
N ILE A 277 4.77 12.08 -13.50
CA ILE A 277 4.90 10.66 -13.18
C ILE A 277 4.68 9.91 -14.50
N LYS A 278 5.75 9.25 -14.97
CA LYS A 278 5.72 8.35 -16.14
C LYS A 278 5.20 6.98 -15.73
#